data_AF-A0A4D4K2A3-F1
#
_entry.id   AF-A0A4D4K2A3-F1
#
_cell.length_a   1.000
_cell.length_b   1.000
_cell.length_c   1.000
_cell.angle_alpha   90.00
_cell.angle_beta   90.00
_cell.angle_gamma   90.00
#
_symmetry.space_group_name_H-M   'P 1'
#
loop_
_entity.id
_entity.type
_entity.pdbx_description
1 polymer ?
#
loop_
_entity_poly.entity_id
_entity_poly.type
_entity_poly.pdbx_seq_one_letter_code
_entity_poly.pdbx_strand_id
1 'polypeptide(L)'
;MFTTRNEWNTGYADGRRYRPLGDRERSLLATHLPAPVDGKALDVGCGVGELAAHLSSLGYHVDAVDWSDNALAEATAQHGNAARWLRLDIELDDWAPLHADGYDVITLRFVYPFLKHRDRTIRALGRRLRPGAALVVIAPLAADTPAGRRGIALDEDELARLRAGWSTTERHDADGLAFVVLRGPHPAEATPPSGPSANRTPRTLAESPGATPTARQHHFTLQERYYAQVECGRKTIEVRVRTPKKAAVETGDTIIFREPDSGRELDIVAQRITPYGSFDELLDAEDPARIDPDSSREEQLANLRRIYSPDKEALGALAFEFDHRPGRPGRTMPMTPAEYVQTVPHHTVYSCLYIRDEHDRPVQLRSVYGDRLWQLPGGNADAGEDPLETARREAAEETGLELGRGQPRLLLTHYRPPGPRWPLGKIGFIFDGGRLSPEQLRHIRLDPAEHDLWAVHDPAQWRQLMGELPFARLEAIERARKGRGPNFLATGA
;
A
#
# COMPACT_ATOMS: atom_id res chain seq x y z
N MET A 1 5.01 -0.08 21.21
CA MET A 1 5.21 1.03 20.25
C MET A 1 3.84 1.64 20.06
N PHE A 2 3.65 2.93 20.38
CA PHE A 2 2.34 3.57 20.36
C PHE A 2 1.92 3.79 18.91
N THR A 3 0.71 3.36 18.57
CA THR A 3 0.19 3.37 17.19
C THR A 3 -1.17 4.08 17.08
N THR A 4 -1.73 4.54 18.21
CA THR A 4 -3.04 5.19 18.28
C THR A 4 -2.97 6.57 18.92
N ARG A 5 -3.85 7.49 18.50
CA ARG A 5 -3.95 8.84 19.08
C ARG A 5 -4.15 8.84 20.59
N ASN A 6 -4.97 7.92 21.12
CA ASN A 6 -5.24 7.84 22.55
C ASN A 6 -3.97 7.53 23.34
N GLU A 7 -3.13 6.61 22.85
CA GLU A 7 -1.85 6.31 23.48
C GLU A 7 -0.89 7.51 23.50
N TRP A 8 -0.86 8.31 22.44
CA TRP A 8 -0.07 9.54 22.39
C TRP A 8 -0.63 10.60 23.35
N ASN A 9 -1.94 10.82 23.36
CA ASN A 9 -2.60 11.71 24.30
C ASN A 9 -2.31 11.32 25.76
N THR A 10 -2.51 10.06 26.12
CA THR A 10 -2.19 9.56 27.48
C THR A 10 -0.71 9.74 27.79
N GLY A 11 0.18 9.41 26.84
CA GLY A 11 1.63 9.59 27.04
C GLY A 11 2.01 11.04 27.38
N TYR A 12 1.50 12.02 26.64
CA TYR A 12 1.76 13.43 26.92
C TYR A 12 1.15 13.90 28.24
N ALA A 13 -0.08 13.48 28.55
CA ALA A 13 -0.75 13.78 29.82
C ALA A 13 0.02 13.22 31.02
N ASP A 14 0.59 12.03 30.89
CA ASP A 14 1.40 11.37 31.92
C ASP A 14 2.83 11.95 32.03
N GLY A 15 3.10 13.07 31.35
CA GLY A 15 4.39 13.77 31.45
C GLY A 15 5.49 13.16 30.59
N ARG A 16 5.19 12.29 29.61
CA ARG A 16 6.23 11.77 28.71
C ARG A 16 6.84 12.91 27.90
N ARG A 17 8.17 12.94 27.84
CA ARG A 17 8.94 13.90 27.05
C ARG A 17 9.92 13.16 26.14
N TYR A 18 10.24 13.80 25.02
CA TYR A 18 11.22 13.35 24.05
C TYR A 18 12.50 14.16 24.22
N ARG A 19 13.56 13.77 23.49
CA ARG A 19 14.84 14.48 23.55
C ARG A 19 14.63 15.97 23.20
N PRO A 20 15.06 16.90 24.07
CA PRO A 20 15.01 18.34 23.79
C PRO A 20 15.77 18.71 22.51
N LEU A 21 15.43 19.83 21.88
CA LEU A 21 16.12 20.32 20.69
C LEU A 21 17.53 20.81 21.03
N GLY A 22 18.53 20.06 20.59
CA GLY A 22 19.94 20.33 20.89
C GLY A 22 20.56 21.44 20.05
N ASP A 23 21.66 22.01 20.54
CA ASP A 23 22.39 23.10 19.87
C ASP A 23 22.90 22.70 18.48
N ARG A 24 23.25 21.43 18.29
CA ARG A 24 23.70 20.92 17.00
C ARG A 24 22.57 20.90 15.97
N GLU A 25 21.37 20.47 16.37
CA GLU A 25 20.18 20.50 15.52
C GLU A 25 19.83 21.96 15.14
N ARG A 26 19.82 22.88 16.12
CA ARG A 26 19.57 24.32 15.91
C ARG A 26 20.56 24.93 14.92
N SER A 27 21.85 24.61 15.09
CA SER A 27 22.93 25.10 14.23
C SER A 27 22.80 24.59 12.78
N LEU A 28 22.45 23.31 12.60
CA LEU A 28 22.22 22.71 11.28
C LEU A 28 20.99 23.30 10.59
N LEU A 29 19.88 23.52 11.32
CA LEU A 29 18.70 24.21 10.78
C LEU A 29 19.06 25.61 10.29
N ALA A 30 19.76 26.41 11.11
CA ALA A 30 20.15 27.77 10.73
C ALA A 30 21.10 27.81 9.52
N THR A 31 22.00 26.82 9.41
CA THR A 31 23.01 26.76 8.33
C THR A 31 22.42 26.28 7.01
N HIS A 32 21.60 25.23 7.03
CA HIS A 32 21.11 24.59 5.80
C HIS A 32 19.75 25.12 5.33
N LEU A 33 19.00 25.82 6.21
CA LEU A 33 17.63 26.26 5.98
C LEU A 33 17.43 27.72 6.43
N PRO A 34 18.22 28.68 5.92
CA PRO A 34 18.01 30.09 6.25
C PRO A 34 16.62 30.54 5.79
N ALA A 35 15.87 31.21 6.67
CA ALA A 35 14.51 31.64 6.34
C ALA A 35 14.53 32.72 5.25
N PRO A 36 13.81 32.53 4.13
CA PRO A 36 13.56 33.61 3.20
C PRO A 36 12.60 34.63 3.81
N VAL A 37 12.50 35.81 3.18
CA VAL A 37 11.46 36.80 3.53
C VAL A 37 10.08 36.15 3.38
N ASP A 38 9.25 36.25 4.42
CA ASP A 38 7.94 35.59 4.53
C ASP A 38 7.98 34.06 4.33
N GLY A 39 9.11 33.43 4.71
CA GLY A 39 9.31 32.00 4.57
C GLY A 39 8.29 31.18 5.35
N LYS A 40 7.83 30.07 4.77
CA LYS A 40 6.84 29.18 5.38
C LYS A 40 7.48 27.86 5.79
N ALA A 41 7.19 27.42 7.01
CA ALA A 41 7.64 26.14 7.53
C ALA A 41 6.46 25.24 7.92
N LEU A 42 6.58 23.94 7.71
CA LEU A 42 5.68 22.92 8.25
C LEU A 42 6.46 22.00 9.18
N ASP A 43 6.08 21.95 10.46
CA ASP A 43 6.62 20.98 11.41
C ASP A 43 5.61 19.84 11.62
N VAL A 44 5.94 18.64 11.11
CA VAL A 44 5.06 17.48 11.15
C VAL A 44 5.35 16.64 12.38
N GLY A 45 4.30 16.38 13.17
CA GLY A 45 4.40 15.74 14.48
C GLY A 45 5.16 16.62 15.47
N CYS A 46 4.72 17.87 15.59
CA CYS A 46 5.42 18.92 16.34
C CYS A 46 5.52 18.65 17.84
N GLY A 47 4.73 17.71 18.38
CA GLY A 47 4.67 17.42 19.81
C GLY A 47 4.36 18.67 20.62
N VAL A 48 5.18 18.95 21.64
CA VAL A 48 5.06 20.15 22.49
C VAL A 48 5.66 21.42 21.87
N GLY A 49 6.08 21.38 20.60
CA GLY A 49 6.30 22.59 19.79
C GLY A 49 7.70 23.23 19.84
N GLU A 50 8.69 22.59 20.47
CA GLU A 50 10.03 23.18 20.63
C GLU A 50 10.72 23.47 19.27
N LEU A 51 10.61 22.54 18.31
CA LEU A 51 11.17 22.72 16.97
C LEU A 51 10.41 23.78 16.18
N ALA A 52 9.09 23.75 16.17
CA ALA A 52 8.24 24.77 15.58
C ALA A 52 8.56 26.18 16.11
N ALA A 53 8.70 26.34 17.43
CA ALA A 53 9.07 27.61 18.04
C ALA A 53 10.47 28.08 17.61
N HIS A 54 11.42 27.16 17.46
CA HIS A 54 12.74 27.50 16.95
C HIS A 54 12.70 27.91 15.47
N LEU A 55 11.94 27.24 14.61
CA LEU A 55 11.76 27.66 13.22
C LEU A 55 11.15 29.07 13.14
N SER A 56 10.21 29.38 14.02
CA SER A 56 9.68 30.75 14.14
C SER A 56 10.76 31.77 14.52
N SER A 57 11.65 31.43 15.47
CA SER A 57 12.79 32.28 15.85
C SER A 57 13.80 32.51 14.71
N LEU A 58 13.84 31.62 13.72
CA LEU A 58 14.64 31.79 12.51
C LEU A 58 13.97 32.69 11.46
N GLY A 59 12.71 33.09 11.68
CA GLY A 59 11.95 33.98 10.79
C GLY A 59 10.86 33.30 9.96
N TYR A 60 10.58 32.02 10.19
CA TYR A 60 9.51 31.32 9.46
C TYR A 60 8.12 31.62 10.02
N HIS A 61 7.12 31.67 9.14
CA HIS A 61 5.71 31.44 9.46
C HIS A 61 5.47 29.95 9.55
N VAL A 62 5.19 29.44 10.75
CA VAL A 62 5.18 28.01 11.02
C VAL A 62 3.75 27.50 11.13
N ASP A 63 3.42 26.49 10.33
CA ASP A 63 2.33 25.55 10.59
C ASP A 63 2.92 24.35 11.35
N ALA A 64 2.38 24.04 12.52
CA ALA A 64 2.85 22.95 13.36
C ALA A 64 1.70 21.97 13.57
N VAL A 65 1.85 20.73 13.07
CA VAL A 65 0.79 19.72 13.10
C VAL A 65 1.13 18.59 14.05
N ASP A 66 0.15 18.19 14.86
CA ASP A 66 0.20 16.95 15.63
C ASP A 66 -1.23 16.42 15.79
N TRP A 67 -1.41 15.10 15.85
CA TRP A 67 -2.74 14.53 16.07
C TRP A 67 -3.12 14.47 17.57
N SER A 68 -2.19 14.78 18.48
CA SER A 68 -2.40 14.74 19.92
C SER A 68 -2.90 16.08 20.45
N ASP A 69 -4.14 16.11 20.92
CA ASP A 69 -4.74 17.30 21.55
C ASP A 69 -3.92 17.76 22.77
N ASN A 70 -3.38 16.82 23.56
CA ASN A 70 -2.59 17.14 24.74
C ASN A 70 -1.24 17.76 24.39
N ALA A 71 -0.57 17.26 23.35
CA ALA A 71 0.69 17.83 22.88
C ALA A 71 0.48 19.28 22.40
N LEU A 72 -0.56 19.52 21.61
CA LEU A 72 -0.89 20.85 21.08
C LEU A 72 -1.34 21.84 22.14
N ALA A 73 -2.09 21.38 23.15
CA ALA A 73 -2.47 22.21 24.29
C ALA A 73 -1.22 22.69 25.06
N GLU A 74 -0.27 21.78 25.30
CA GLU A 74 0.99 22.12 25.94
C GLU A 74 1.87 23.03 25.06
N ALA A 75 1.96 22.76 23.76
CA ALA A 75 2.68 23.61 22.81
C ALA A 75 2.13 25.04 22.80
N THR A 76 0.79 25.17 22.77
CA THR A 76 0.10 26.47 22.83
C THR A 76 0.40 27.19 24.14
N ALA A 77 0.39 26.47 25.27
CA ALA A 77 0.67 27.05 26.58
C ALA A 77 2.13 27.51 26.72
N GLN A 78 3.10 26.78 26.15
CA GLN A 78 4.53 27.07 26.27
C GLN A 78 5.02 28.10 25.26
N HIS A 79 4.49 28.08 24.03
CA HIS A 79 5.04 28.83 22.90
C HIS A 79 4.05 29.83 22.27
N GLY A 80 2.82 29.92 22.80
CA GLY A 80 1.86 30.94 22.42
C GLY A 80 1.60 30.95 20.91
N ASN A 81 1.86 32.10 20.27
CA ASN A 81 1.64 32.31 18.84
C ASN A 81 2.89 32.08 17.96
N ALA A 82 3.92 31.39 18.48
CA ALA A 82 5.11 31.07 17.69
C ALA A 82 4.80 30.22 16.44
N ALA A 83 3.73 29.43 16.47
CA ALA A 83 3.24 28.68 15.32
C ALA A 83 1.70 28.66 15.28
N ARG A 84 1.17 28.30 14.12
CA ARG A 84 -0.22 27.85 13.97
C ARG A 84 -0.27 26.38 14.38
N TRP A 85 -0.77 26.11 15.58
CA TRP A 85 -0.93 24.76 16.13
C TRP A 85 -2.19 24.11 15.55
N LEU A 86 -2.02 23.04 14.79
CA LEU A 86 -3.09 22.42 14.01
C LEU A 86 -3.22 20.95 14.37
N ARG A 87 -4.41 20.56 14.83
CA ARG A 87 -4.71 19.15 15.11
C ARG A 87 -5.00 18.39 13.81
N LEU A 88 -4.01 17.65 13.33
CA LEU A 88 -4.02 16.97 12.04
C LEU A 88 -3.21 15.67 12.06
N ASP A 89 -3.82 14.57 11.65
CA ASP A 89 -3.11 13.34 11.27
C ASP A 89 -2.57 13.48 9.85
N ILE A 90 -1.23 13.56 9.72
CA ILE A 90 -0.59 13.84 8.43
C ILE A 90 -0.86 12.77 7.37
N GLU A 91 -1.18 11.52 7.75
CA GLU A 91 -1.42 10.44 6.78
C GLU A 91 -2.89 10.30 6.36
N LEU A 92 -3.83 10.77 7.19
CA LEU A 92 -5.25 10.45 7.07
C LEU A 92 -6.15 11.68 6.89
N ASP A 93 -5.79 12.82 7.47
CA ASP A 93 -6.63 14.02 7.44
C ASP A 93 -6.40 14.87 6.19
N ASP A 94 -7.38 15.74 5.88
CA ASP A 94 -7.27 16.72 4.81
C ASP A 94 -6.29 17.85 5.18
N TRP A 95 -5.43 18.23 4.23
CA TRP A 95 -4.41 19.27 4.37
C TRP A 95 -4.93 20.65 3.93
N ALA A 96 -6.23 20.83 3.74
CA ALA A 96 -6.84 22.13 3.46
C ALA A 96 -6.45 23.25 4.47
N PRO A 97 -6.28 22.99 5.78
CA PRO A 97 -5.84 24.03 6.73
C PRO A 97 -4.39 24.51 6.54
N LEU A 98 -3.57 23.73 5.84
CA LEU A 98 -2.16 24.02 5.57
C LEU A 98 -2.02 25.05 4.44
N HIS A 99 -0.90 25.77 4.39
CA HIS A 99 -0.62 26.71 3.32
C HIS A 99 -0.70 26.05 1.93
N ALA A 100 -1.60 26.56 1.08
CA ALA A 100 -1.82 26.05 -0.28
C ALA A 100 -0.62 26.32 -1.21
N ASP A 101 0.07 27.45 -1.02
CA ASP A 101 1.20 27.88 -1.86
C ASP A 101 2.53 27.17 -1.53
N GLY A 102 2.47 26.13 -0.70
CA GLY A 102 3.62 25.32 -0.28
C GLY A 102 4.50 25.96 0.79
N TYR A 103 5.60 25.25 1.09
CA TYR A 103 6.54 25.51 2.18
C TYR A 103 7.98 25.61 1.67
N ASP A 104 8.78 26.42 2.36
CA ASP A 104 10.22 26.58 2.15
C ASP A 104 11.02 25.55 2.96
N VAL A 105 10.43 25.05 4.05
CA VAL A 105 10.95 23.93 4.83
C VAL A 105 9.83 23.05 5.37
N ILE A 106 10.03 21.73 5.33
CA ILE A 106 9.17 20.76 6.02
C ILE A 106 10.05 19.90 6.93
N THR A 107 9.71 19.79 8.22
CA THR A 107 10.48 19.01 9.20
C THR A 107 9.70 17.80 9.72
N LEU A 108 10.41 16.68 9.90
CA LEU A 108 9.92 15.46 10.55
C LEU A 108 10.95 15.03 11.59
N ARG A 109 10.78 15.46 12.84
CA ARG A 109 11.68 15.12 13.94
C ARG A 109 11.06 14.03 14.82
N PHE A 110 11.71 12.86 14.90
CA PHE A 110 11.22 11.67 15.60
C PHE A 110 9.88 11.11 15.09
N VAL A 111 9.49 11.43 13.85
CA VAL A 111 8.17 11.07 13.29
C VAL A 111 8.27 9.99 12.22
N TYR A 112 9.28 10.03 11.36
CA TYR A 112 9.36 9.15 10.18
C TYR A 112 9.20 7.65 10.51
N PRO A 113 9.82 7.08 11.56
CA PRO A 113 9.62 5.67 11.89
C PRO A 113 8.18 5.29 12.28
N PHE A 114 7.36 6.27 12.69
CA PHE A 114 5.97 6.05 13.11
C PHE A 114 4.95 6.20 11.97
N LEU A 115 5.36 6.68 10.80
CA LEU A 115 4.50 6.73 9.62
C LEU A 115 4.19 5.31 9.12
N LYS A 116 2.92 5.02 8.84
CA LYS A 116 2.45 3.74 8.28
C LYS A 116 2.68 3.67 6.77
N HIS A 117 2.62 4.80 6.08
CA HIS A 117 2.74 4.93 4.64
C HIS A 117 3.89 5.87 4.22
N ARG A 118 5.09 5.66 4.81
CA ARG A 118 6.31 6.48 4.65
C ARG A 118 6.54 7.02 3.23
N ASP A 119 6.64 6.15 2.22
CA ASP A 119 6.94 6.57 0.85
C ASP A 119 5.85 7.47 0.25
N ARG A 120 4.58 7.17 0.55
CA ARG A 120 3.44 7.98 0.10
C ARG A 120 3.46 9.34 0.78
N THR A 121 3.66 9.36 2.10
CA THR A 121 3.64 10.57 2.93
C THR A 121 4.79 11.50 2.58
N ILE A 122 6.02 10.99 2.49
CA ILE A 122 7.19 11.78 2.07
C ILE A 122 7.03 12.34 0.66
N ARG A 123 6.49 11.54 -0.28
CA ARG A 123 6.21 12.03 -1.65
C ARG A 123 5.14 13.13 -1.67
N ALA A 124 4.08 12.99 -0.87
CA ALA A 124 3.02 13.99 -0.76
C ALA A 124 3.53 15.29 -0.14
N LEU A 125 4.34 15.20 0.92
CA LEU A 125 5.01 16.36 1.53
C LEU A 125 6.00 17.01 0.57
N GLY A 126 6.76 16.22 -0.21
CA GLY A 126 7.65 16.74 -1.25
C GLY A 126 6.91 17.59 -2.30
N ARG A 127 5.66 17.24 -2.65
CA ARG A 127 4.82 18.06 -3.56
C ARG A 127 4.35 19.39 -2.96
N ARG A 128 4.45 19.56 -1.63
CA ARG A 128 4.15 20.82 -0.94
C ARG A 128 5.40 21.70 -0.79
N LEU A 129 6.57 21.27 -1.26
CA LEU A 129 7.76 22.10 -1.26
C LEU A 129 7.74 23.10 -2.41
N ARG A 130 8.13 24.34 -2.10
CA ARG A 130 8.43 25.36 -3.11
C ARG A 130 9.72 25.03 -3.87
N PRO A 131 9.95 25.59 -5.07
CA PRO A 131 11.22 25.43 -5.77
C PRO A 131 12.41 25.85 -4.88
N GLY A 132 13.41 24.98 -4.75
CA GLY A 132 14.60 25.23 -3.91
C GLY A 132 14.42 24.94 -2.41
N ALA A 133 13.20 24.62 -1.97
CA ALA A 133 12.87 24.26 -0.60
C ALA A 133 13.39 22.85 -0.23
N ALA A 134 13.37 22.56 1.07
CA ALA A 134 13.88 21.28 1.60
C ALA A 134 12.91 20.59 2.55
N LEU A 135 12.93 19.24 2.52
CA LEU A 135 12.36 18.40 3.55
C LEU A 135 13.48 17.85 4.42
N VAL A 136 13.31 17.89 5.74
CA VAL A 136 14.30 17.44 6.71
C VAL A 136 13.73 16.35 7.60
N VAL A 137 14.41 15.20 7.63
CA VAL A 137 14.12 14.11 8.56
C VAL A 137 15.18 14.07 9.64
N ILE A 138 14.77 14.11 10.89
CA ILE A 138 15.65 14.01 12.06
C ILE A 138 15.24 12.79 12.88
N ALA A 139 16.11 11.78 12.96
CA ALA A 139 15.78 10.52 13.64
C ALA A 139 17.03 9.81 14.20
N PRO A 140 16.88 8.94 15.21
CA PRO A 140 17.99 8.10 15.69
C PRO A 140 18.47 7.15 14.60
N LEU A 141 19.73 6.71 14.68
CA LEU A 141 20.27 5.68 13.81
C LEU A 141 20.24 4.32 14.48
N ALA A 142 19.91 3.27 13.72
CA ALA A 142 19.83 1.90 14.25
C ALA A 142 21.18 1.41 14.80
N ALA A 143 22.29 1.90 14.23
CA ALA A 143 23.66 1.62 14.68
C ALA A 143 23.91 2.10 16.13
N ASP A 144 23.40 3.28 16.47
CA ASP A 144 23.61 3.94 17.76
C ASP A 144 22.44 3.71 18.75
N THR A 145 21.43 2.94 18.32
CA THR A 145 20.23 2.67 19.10
C THR A 145 20.27 1.24 19.68
N PRO A 146 19.99 1.06 20.99
CA PRO A 146 19.90 -0.27 21.60
C PRO A 146 18.93 -1.19 20.86
N ALA A 147 19.26 -2.49 20.78
CA ALA A 147 18.52 -3.47 19.95
C ALA A 147 17.00 -3.43 20.13
N GLY A 148 16.51 -3.33 21.37
CA GLY A 148 15.07 -3.26 21.68
C GLY A 148 14.36 -1.96 21.23
N ARG A 149 15.09 -0.95 20.78
CA ARG A 149 14.58 0.33 20.29
C ARG A 149 14.90 0.59 18.82
N ARG A 150 15.55 -0.33 18.11
CA ARG A 150 15.91 -0.12 16.69
C ARG A 150 14.69 0.08 15.77
N GLY A 151 13.51 -0.41 16.15
CA GLY A 151 12.27 -0.17 15.39
C GLY A 151 11.80 1.30 15.36
N ILE A 152 12.45 2.20 16.10
CA ILE A 152 12.18 3.66 16.06
C ILE A 152 13.40 4.45 15.54
N ALA A 153 14.33 3.79 14.85
CA ALA A 153 15.58 4.36 14.36
C ALA A 153 15.79 4.00 12.89
N LEU A 154 16.46 4.87 12.14
CA LEU A 154 16.79 4.66 10.74
C LEU A 154 17.97 3.70 10.57
N ASP A 155 17.76 2.63 9.81
CA ASP A 155 18.85 1.82 9.27
C ASP A 155 19.30 2.32 7.88
N GLU A 156 20.37 1.70 7.33
CA GLU A 156 20.92 2.10 6.04
C GLU A 156 19.95 1.83 4.88
N ASP A 157 19.08 0.82 4.98
CA ASP A 157 18.05 0.54 3.97
C ASP A 157 16.95 1.62 3.99
N GLU A 158 16.54 2.06 5.18
CA GLU A 158 15.58 3.15 5.35
C GLU A 158 16.13 4.48 4.86
N LEU A 159 17.43 4.75 5.09
CA LEU A 159 18.11 5.91 4.54
C LEU A 159 18.21 5.84 3.03
N ALA A 160 18.54 4.67 2.45
CA ALA A 160 18.57 4.49 1.01
C ALA A 160 17.19 4.74 0.38
N ARG A 161 16.12 4.18 0.97
CA ARG A 161 14.73 4.42 0.53
C ARG A 161 14.35 5.89 0.60
N LEU A 162 14.66 6.55 1.72
CA LEU A 162 14.35 7.97 1.92
C LEU A 162 15.04 8.85 0.87
N ARG A 163 16.27 8.51 0.48
CA ARG A 163 17.09 9.29 -0.47
C ARG A 163 16.68 9.09 -1.94
N ALA A 164 16.17 7.92 -2.31
CA ALA A 164 15.91 7.55 -3.72
C ALA A 164 14.92 8.48 -4.45
N GLY A 165 14.05 9.18 -3.72
CA GLY A 165 13.03 10.07 -4.29
C GLY A 165 13.48 11.51 -4.56
N TRP A 166 14.78 11.83 -4.44
CA TRP A 166 15.26 13.21 -4.39
C TRP A 166 16.52 13.43 -5.21
N SER A 167 16.61 14.60 -5.85
CA SER A 167 17.77 14.99 -6.66
C SER A 167 19.02 15.22 -5.82
N THR A 168 18.86 15.81 -4.63
CA THR A 168 19.97 16.12 -3.72
C THR A 168 19.64 15.66 -2.31
N THR A 169 20.58 14.94 -1.70
CA THR A 169 20.45 14.45 -0.33
C THR A 169 21.73 14.68 0.45
N GLU A 170 21.64 15.35 1.59
CA GLU A 170 22.75 15.57 2.51
C GLU A 170 22.42 14.93 3.86
N ARG A 171 23.40 14.28 4.49
CA ARG A 171 23.26 13.71 5.85
C ARG A 171 24.32 14.32 6.75
N HIS A 172 23.88 14.82 7.89
CA HIS A 172 24.72 15.34 8.96
C HIS A 172 24.46 14.57 10.25
N ASP A 173 25.45 14.57 11.14
CA ASP A 173 25.25 14.12 12.51
C ASP A 173 24.79 15.28 13.38
N ALA A 174 23.72 15.04 14.13
CA ALA A 174 23.17 15.93 15.13
C ALA A 174 23.19 15.25 16.50
N ASP A 175 24.40 15.07 17.04
CA ASP A 175 24.67 14.45 18.34
C ASP A 175 24.04 13.04 18.44
N GLY A 176 24.36 12.18 17.46
CA GLY A 176 23.85 10.80 17.36
C GLY A 176 22.47 10.66 16.70
N LEU A 177 21.91 11.74 16.16
CA LEU A 177 20.74 11.71 15.28
C LEU A 177 21.19 11.91 13.84
N ALA A 178 20.58 11.15 12.93
CA ALA A 178 20.64 11.46 11.51
C ALA A 178 19.83 12.72 11.24
N PHE A 179 20.48 13.75 10.69
CA PHE A 179 19.86 14.95 10.15
C PHE A 179 19.96 14.89 8.63
N VAL A 180 18.86 14.52 7.96
CA VAL A 180 18.84 14.26 6.52
C VAL A 180 18.09 15.38 5.81
N VAL A 181 18.78 16.13 4.96
CA VAL A 181 18.22 17.21 4.14
C VAL A 181 17.98 16.71 2.72
N LEU A 182 16.75 16.86 2.25
CA LEU A 182 16.29 16.35 0.96
C LEU A 182 15.76 17.50 0.10
N ARG A 183 16.25 17.63 -1.14
CA ARG A 183 15.85 18.69 -2.09
C ARG A 183 15.60 18.13 -3.48
N GLY A 184 14.70 18.78 -4.21
CA GLY A 184 14.32 18.39 -5.57
C GLY A 184 13.60 17.04 -5.61
N PRO A 185 12.35 16.95 -5.12
CA PRO A 185 11.61 15.69 -5.17
C PRO A 185 11.42 15.27 -6.63
N HIS A 186 11.75 14.01 -6.94
CA HIS A 186 11.57 13.47 -8.28
C HIS A 186 10.07 13.50 -8.67
N PRO A 187 9.74 13.94 -9.90
CA PRO A 187 8.39 13.77 -10.41
C PRO A 187 8.04 12.29 -10.38
N ALA A 188 6.79 11.97 -10.02
CA ALA A 188 6.35 10.58 -9.98
C ALA A 188 6.55 9.97 -11.38
N GLU A 189 7.41 8.95 -11.49
CA GLU A 189 7.41 8.11 -12.68
C GLU A 189 5.98 7.58 -12.85
N ALA A 190 5.41 7.84 -14.03
CA ALA A 190 4.17 7.19 -14.43
C ALA A 190 4.44 5.69 -14.40
N THR A 191 3.84 4.98 -13.44
CA THR A 191 3.82 3.52 -13.47
C THR A 191 3.32 3.12 -14.85
N PRO A 192 4.12 2.41 -15.67
CA PRO A 192 3.64 1.98 -16.97
C PRO A 192 2.41 1.09 -16.76
N PRO A 193 1.38 1.20 -17.60
CA PRO A 193 0.21 0.35 -17.47
C PRO A 193 0.66 -1.11 -17.48
N SER A 194 0.27 -1.85 -16.46
CA SER A 194 0.39 -3.30 -16.43
C SER A 194 -0.36 -3.86 -17.64
N GLY A 195 0.42 -4.25 -18.67
CA GLY A 195 -0.09 -4.95 -19.84
C GLY A 195 -0.76 -6.27 -19.46
N PRO A 196 -1.60 -6.83 -20.35
CA PRO A 196 -2.47 -7.94 -20.02
C PRO A 196 -1.63 -9.19 -19.74
N SER A 197 -1.71 -9.69 -18.51
CA SER A 197 -1.21 -11.03 -18.19
C SER A 197 -2.13 -12.05 -18.87
N ALA A 198 -1.61 -12.74 -19.87
CA ALA A 198 -2.32 -13.75 -20.62
C ALA A 198 -2.67 -14.96 -19.73
N ASN A 199 -3.94 -15.35 -19.81
CA ASN A 199 -4.50 -16.67 -19.49
C ASN A 199 -3.83 -17.48 -18.37
N ARG A 200 -4.32 -17.30 -17.14
CA ARG A 200 -4.43 -18.43 -16.20
C ARG A 200 -5.86 -18.96 -16.25
N THR A 201 -5.99 -20.15 -16.81
CA THR A 201 -7.20 -20.97 -16.77
C THR A 201 -7.68 -21.15 -15.32
N PRO A 202 -8.99 -21.15 -15.04
CA PRO A 202 -9.49 -21.36 -13.69
C PRO A 202 -9.19 -22.80 -13.26
N ARG A 203 -8.48 -22.98 -12.14
CA ARG A 203 -8.52 -24.28 -11.44
C ARG A 203 -9.86 -24.38 -10.75
N THR A 204 -10.67 -25.33 -11.20
CA THR A 204 -11.85 -25.84 -10.53
C THR A 204 -11.48 -26.25 -9.10
N LEU A 205 -12.23 -25.76 -8.12
CA LEU A 205 -12.22 -26.29 -6.75
C LEU A 205 -12.81 -27.70 -6.82
N ALA A 206 -11.93 -28.69 -6.97
CA ALA A 206 -12.26 -30.08 -6.71
C ALA A 206 -12.20 -30.31 -5.19
N GLU A 207 -13.27 -30.89 -4.66
CA GLU A 207 -13.38 -31.41 -3.30
C GLU A 207 -12.13 -32.20 -2.91
N SER A 208 -11.56 -31.91 -1.74
CA SER A 208 -10.34 -32.54 -1.22
C SER A 208 -10.52 -34.04 -0.93
N PRO A 209 -9.74 -34.93 -1.58
CA PRO A 209 -9.54 -36.29 -1.12
C PRO A 209 -8.05 -36.51 -0.79
N GLY A 210 -7.76 -36.72 0.50
CA GLY A 210 -6.47 -37.24 0.94
C GLY A 210 -5.44 -36.16 1.26
N ALA A 211 -5.04 -36.09 2.53
CA ALA A 211 -3.88 -35.33 2.94
C ALA A 211 -2.64 -35.80 2.15
N THR A 212 -2.10 -34.92 1.31
CA THR A 212 -0.76 -35.08 0.73
C THR A 212 0.24 -35.18 1.87
N PRO A 213 1.23 -36.09 1.81
CA PRO A 213 2.28 -36.14 2.82
C PRO A 213 2.94 -34.76 2.92
N THR A 214 3.10 -34.25 4.14
CA THR A 214 3.80 -33.00 4.40
C THR A 214 5.21 -33.09 3.83
N ALA A 215 5.57 -32.18 2.90
CA ALA A 215 6.91 -32.08 2.36
C ALA A 215 7.95 -32.03 3.49
N ARG A 216 9.00 -32.84 3.40
CA ARG A 216 10.00 -32.96 4.46
C ARG A 216 11.01 -31.82 4.36
N GLN A 217 11.59 -31.45 5.50
CA GLN A 217 12.61 -30.40 5.58
C GLN A 217 14.00 -31.00 5.81
N HIS A 218 14.98 -30.51 5.05
CA HIS A 218 16.36 -30.96 5.12
C HIS A 218 17.31 -29.78 5.32
N HIS A 219 18.28 -29.92 6.23
CA HIS A 219 19.21 -28.84 6.58
C HIS A 219 20.59 -29.07 5.98
N PHE A 220 21.04 -28.10 5.20
CA PHE A 220 22.26 -28.09 4.40
C PHE A 220 23.10 -26.88 4.82
N THR A 221 24.42 -26.97 4.71
CA THR A 221 25.33 -25.87 5.03
C THR A 221 25.93 -25.30 3.77
N LEU A 222 25.90 -23.98 3.62
CA LEU A 222 26.37 -23.29 2.42
C LEU A 222 27.29 -22.14 2.83
N GLN A 223 28.52 -22.09 2.31
CA GLN A 223 29.46 -21.00 2.62
C GLN A 223 28.92 -19.67 2.09
N GLU A 224 29.25 -18.56 2.75
CA GLU A 224 28.72 -17.21 2.44
C GLU A 224 28.73 -16.88 0.94
N ARG A 225 29.82 -17.17 0.21
CA ARG A 225 29.89 -16.89 -1.23
C ARG A 225 28.76 -17.58 -2.03
N TYR A 226 28.50 -18.84 -1.72
CA TYR A 226 27.49 -19.64 -2.41
C TYR A 226 26.10 -19.31 -1.90
N TYR A 227 25.98 -18.99 -0.62
CA TYR A 227 24.73 -18.51 -0.02
C TYR A 227 24.26 -17.24 -0.72
N ALA A 228 25.15 -16.25 -0.89
CA ALA A 228 24.85 -15.02 -1.62
C ALA A 228 24.43 -15.26 -3.07
N GLN A 229 25.05 -16.23 -3.76
CA GLN A 229 24.65 -16.61 -5.13
C GLN A 229 23.25 -17.22 -5.20
N VAL A 230 22.86 -18.04 -4.21
CA VAL A 230 21.48 -18.57 -4.13
C VAL A 230 20.50 -17.45 -3.77
N GLU A 231 20.89 -16.57 -2.85
CA GLU A 231 20.05 -15.45 -2.40
C GLU A 231 19.75 -14.45 -3.52
N CYS A 232 20.74 -14.12 -4.35
CA CYS A 232 20.56 -13.24 -5.51
C CYS A 232 20.02 -13.95 -6.76
N GLY A 233 19.77 -15.26 -6.68
CA GLY A 233 19.20 -16.06 -7.77
C GLY A 233 20.17 -16.39 -8.91
N ARG A 234 21.48 -16.26 -8.74
CA ARG A 234 22.42 -16.65 -9.81
C ARG A 234 22.69 -18.16 -9.81
N LYS A 235 22.71 -18.77 -8.62
CA LYS A 235 22.91 -20.22 -8.43
C LYS A 235 21.57 -20.94 -8.28
N THR A 236 21.33 -21.93 -9.14
CA THR A 236 20.07 -22.71 -9.20
C THR A 236 20.30 -24.22 -9.15
N ILE A 237 21.56 -24.66 -9.08
CA ILE A 237 21.93 -26.06 -8.88
C ILE A 237 22.87 -26.14 -7.69
N GLU A 238 22.52 -26.97 -6.71
CA GLU A 238 23.39 -27.29 -5.58
C GLU A 238 24.00 -28.68 -5.74
N VAL A 239 25.32 -28.79 -5.56
CA VAL A 239 26.05 -30.06 -5.68
C VAL A 239 26.36 -30.61 -4.29
N ARG A 240 26.04 -31.88 -4.04
CA ARG A 240 26.44 -32.62 -2.84
C ARG A 240 26.89 -34.03 -3.17
N VAL A 241 27.78 -34.60 -2.36
CA VAL A 241 28.03 -36.05 -2.36
C VAL A 241 26.81 -36.83 -1.87
N ARG A 242 26.58 -38.00 -2.47
CA ARG A 242 25.41 -38.87 -2.25
C ARG A 242 25.49 -39.67 -0.94
N THR A 243 25.69 -38.96 0.17
CA THR A 243 25.53 -39.55 1.51
C THR A 243 24.08 -39.95 1.78
N PRO A 244 23.79 -40.89 2.71
CA PRO A 244 22.42 -41.33 3.01
C PRO A 244 21.45 -40.17 3.31
N LYS A 245 21.90 -39.14 4.05
CA LYS A 245 21.08 -37.95 4.35
C LYS A 245 20.70 -37.15 3.10
N LYS A 246 21.60 -37.05 2.12
CA LYS A 246 21.36 -36.30 0.88
C LYS A 246 20.56 -37.11 -0.13
N ALA A 247 20.76 -38.44 -0.16
CA ALA A 247 20.01 -39.36 -0.99
C ALA A 247 18.54 -39.52 -0.55
N ALA A 248 18.18 -39.13 0.67
CA ALA A 248 16.83 -39.19 1.21
C ALA A 248 15.94 -37.98 0.86
N VAL A 249 16.48 -36.97 0.15
CA VAL A 249 15.69 -35.83 -0.32
C VAL A 249 14.91 -36.25 -1.55
N GLU A 250 13.62 -35.92 -1.59
CA GLU A 250 12.76 -36.16 -2.74
C GLU A 250 12.37 -34.84 -3.44
N THR A 251 11.99 -34.91 -4.72
CA THR A 251 11.43 -33.76 -5.43
C THR A 251 10.18 -33.26 -4.68
N GLY A 252 10.13 -31.95 -4.43
CA GLY A 252 9.09 -31.29 -3.63
C GLY A 252 9.47 -31.06 -2.16
N ASP A 253 10.53 -31.69 -1.66
CA ASP A 253 11.04 -31.42 -0.30
C ASP A 253 11.68 -30.03 -0.20
N THR A 254 11.65 -29.46 1.01
CA THR A 254 12.31 -28.19 1.32
C THR A 254 13.75 -28.44 1.77
N ILE A 255 14.71 -27.74 1.16
CA ILE A 255 16.10 -27.68 1.62
C ILE A 255 16.34 -26.30 2.25
N ILE A 256 16.75 -26.29 3.52
CA ILE A 256 17.15 -25.10 4.26
C ILE A 256 18.67 -25.02 4.24
N PHE A 257 19.21 -24.03 3.52
CA PHE A 257 20.62 -23.68 3.55
C PHE A 257 20.89 -22.76 4.73
N ARG A 258 21.77 -23.19 5.63
CA ARG A 258 22.34 -22.37 6.70
C ARG A 258 23.73 -21.90 6.32
N GLU A 259 23.96 -20.61 6.44
CA GLU A 259 25.29 -20.02 6.37
C GLU A 259 25.97 -20.10 7.75
N PRO A 260 27.15 -20.74 7.88
CA PRO A 260 27.79 -21.01 9.17
C PRO A 260 28.05 -19.80 10.05
N ASP A 261 28.54 -18.69 9.48
CA ASP A 261 29.17 -17.62 10.26
C ASP A 261 28.14 -16.59 10.76
N SER A 262 27.17 -16.24 9.91
CA SER A 262 26.07 -15.32 10.20
C SER A 262 24.84 -16.00 10.79
N GLY A 263 24.73 -17.33 10.62
CA GLY A 263 23.54 -18.10 11.01
C GLY A 263 22.32 -17.84 10.12
N ARG A 264 22.48 -17.10 9.02
CA ARG A 264 21.41 -16.83 8.05
C ARG A 264 20.90 -18.13 7.43
N GLU A 265 19.60 -18.15 7.15
CA GLU A 265 18.94 -19.29 6.53
C GLU A 265 18.10 -18.85 5.34
N LEU A 266 18.22 -19.60 4.25
CA LEU A 266 17.32 -19.53 3.11
C LEU A 266 16.82 -20.92 2.76
N ASP A 267 15.60 -20.98 2.26
CA ASP A 267 14.88 -22.20 1.94
C ASP A 267 14.58 -22.27 0.43
N ILE A 268 14.77 -23.46 -0.15
CA ILE A 268 14.43 -23.78 -1.54
C ILE A 268 13.60 -25.05 -1.60
N VAL A 269 12.89 -25.25 -2.70
CA VAL A 269 12.20 -26.52 -2.98
C VAL A 269 12.99 -27.27 -4.04
N ALA A 270 13.36 -28.51 -3.76
CA ALA A 270 14.04 -29.37 -4.72
C ALA A 270 13.08 -29.70 -5.88
N GLN A 271 13.43 -29.30 -7.10
CA GLN A 271 12.61 -29.54 -8.28
C GLN A 271 13.07 -30.77 -9.07
N ARG A 272 14.37 -30.88 -9.28
CA ARG A 272 15.00 -32.05 -9.89
C ARG A 272 16.21 -32.47 -9.07
N ILE A 273 16.37 -33.77 -8.89
CA ILE A 273 17.50 -34.36 -8.17
C ILE A 273 18.13 -35.40 -9.10
N THR A 274 19.37 -35.15 -9.54
CA THR A 274 20.04 -36.00 -10.53
C THR A 274 21.31 -36.61 -9.95
N PRO A 275 21.45 -37.94 -9.95
CA PRO A 275 22.67 -38.61 -9.49
C PRO A 275 23.70 -38.73 -10.61
N TYR A 276 24.98 -38.59 -10.25
CA TYR A 276 26.15 -38.75 -11.12
C TYR A 276 27.20 -39.64 -10.46
N GLY A 277 28.01 -40.33 -11.26
CA GLY A 277 29.07 -41.21 -10.78
C GLY A 277 30.31 -40.47 -10.28
N SER A 278 30.57 -39.26 -10.76
CA SER A 278 31.71 -38.41 -10.36
C SER A 278 31.39 -36.91 -10.48
N PHE A 279 32.27 -36.05 -9.96
CA PHE A 279 32.13 -34.60 -10.18
C PHE A 279 32.40 -34.19 -11.63
N ASP A 280 33.28 -34.91 -12.34
CA ASP A 280 33.54 -34.67 -13.76
C ASP A 280 32.28 -34.92 -14.60
N GLU A 281 31.61 -36.06 -14.40
CA GLU A 281 30.37 -36.39 -15.11
C GLU A 281 29.26 -35.37 -14.82
N LEU A 282 29.15 -34.91 -13.58
CA LEU A 282 28.19 -33.87 -13.19
C LEU A 282 28.47 -32.54 -13.91
N LEU A 283 29.72 -32.08 -13.89
CA LEU A 283 30.10 -30.79 -14.49
C LEU A 283 30.12 -30.82 -16.03
N ASP A 284 30.16 -32.01 -16.63
CA ASP A 284 29.99 -32.18 -18.08
C ASP A 284 28.52 -32.16 -18.51
N ALA A 285 27.61 -32.57 -17.62
CA ALA A 285 26.18 -32.70 -17.91
C ALA A 285 25.33 -31.49 -17.49
N GLU A 286 25.72 -30.80 -16.41
CA GLU A 286 25.01 -29.63 -15.89
C GLU A 286 25.73 -28.32 -16.29
N ASP A 287 24.97 -27.23 -16.42
CA ASP A 287 25.55 -25.91 -16.74
C ASP A 287 26.39 -25.37 -15.56
N PRO A 288 27.72 -25.21 -15.71
CA PRO A 288 28.59 -24.71 -14.64
C PRO A 288 28.16 -23.33 -14.12
N ALA A 289 27.57 -22.48 -14.97
CA ALA A 289 27.11 -21.17 -14.56
C ALA A 289 25.92 -21.22 -13.58
N ARG A 290 25.17 -22.33 -13.56
CA ARG A 290 24.07 -22.56 -12.61
C ARG A 290 24.53 -23.18 -11.29
N ILE A 291 25.74 -23.75 -11.26
CA ILE A 291 26.36 -24.38 -10.09
C ILE A 291 27.20 -23.37 -9.30
N ASP A 292 28.10 -22.65 -9.96
CA ASP A 292 28.90 -21.58 -9.38
C ASP A 292 29.21 -20.55 -10.49
N PRO A 293 28.35 -19.52 -10.65
CA PRO A 293 28.48 -18.52 -11.71
C PRO A 293 29.81 -17.75 -11.70
N ASP A 294 30.53 -17.76 -10.57
CA ASP A 294 31.73 -16.95 -10.36
C ASP A 294 33.04 -17.76 -10.56
N SER A 295 32.96 -19.03 -10.98
CA SER A 295 34.11 -19.94 -11.18
C SER A 295 34.03 -20.68 -12.52
N SER A 296 35.17 -20.91 -13.17
CA SER A 296 35.29 -21.81 -14.34
C SER A 296 35.06 -23.28 -13.99
N ARG A 297 34.80 -24.15 -14.99
CA ARG A 297 34.61 -25.60 -14.78
C ARG A 297 35.78 -26.23 -14.02
N GLU A 298 37.02 -25.90 -14.39
CA GLU A 298 38.23 -26.40 -13.75
C GLU A 298 38.34 -25.95 -12.29
N GLU A 299 38.04 -24.69 -12.01
CA GLU A 299 38.03 -24.14 -10.65
C GLU A 299 36.90 -24.74 -9.80
N GLN A 300 35.73 -25.00 -10.39
CA GLN A 300 34.62 -25.68 -9.74
C GLN A 300 34.99 -27.11 -9.34
N LEU A 301 35.61 -27.87 -10.26
CA LEU A 301 36.08 -29.22 -9.97
C LEU A 301 37.12 -29.24 -8.85
N ALA A 302 38.10 -28.32 -8.90
CA ALA A 302 39.11 -28.16 -7.86
C ALA A 302 38.47 -27.79 -6.51
N ASN A 303 37.48 -26.89 -6.50
CA ASN A 303 36.76 -26.50 -5.30
C ASN A 303 35.94 -27.65 -4.71
N LEU A 304 35.25 -28.44 -5.53
CA LEU A 304 34.49 -29.61 -5.09
C LEU A 304 35.41 -30.65 -4.44
N ARG A 305 36.57 -30.95 -5.06
CA ARG A 305 37.56 -31.90 -4.51
C ARG A 305 38.30 -31.36 -3.29
N ARG A 306 38.35 -30.04 -3.10
CA ARG A 306 38.83 -29.42 -1.86
C ARG A 306 37.82 -29.57 -0.72
N ILE A 307 36.52 -29.57 -1.02
CA ILE A 307 35.43 -29.71 -0.04
C ILE A 307 35.15 -31.19 0.28
N TYR A 308 35.28 -32.07 -0.71
CA TYR A 308 34.97 -33.50 -0.63
C TYR A 308 36.20 -34.34 -0.98
N SER A 309 36.63 -35.20 -0.04
CA SER A 309 37.72 -36.16 -0.27
C SER A 309 37.34 -37.20 -1.33
N PRO A 310 38.31 -37.91 -1.94
CA PRO A 310 38.06 -38.95 -2.93
C PRO A 310 37.07 -40.04 -2.45
N ASP A 311 37.18 -40.47 -1.18
CA ASP A 311 36.24 -41.44 -0.59
C ASP A 311 34.79 -40.93 -0.54
N LYS A 312 34.60 -39.61 -0.43
CA LYS A 312 33.27 -38.99 -0.46
C LYS A 312 32.76 -38.85 -1.89
N GLU A 313 33.64 -38.56 -2.86
CA GLU A 313 33.29 -38.54 -4.29
C GLU A 313 32.87 -39.95 -4.77
N ALA A 314 33.51 -41.01 -4.25
CA ALA A 314 33.18 -42.41 -4.56
C ALA A 314 31.75 -42.83 -4.16
N LEU A 315 31.07 -42.06 -3.31
CA LEU A 315 29.64 -42.25 -3.01
C LEU A 315 28.73 -41.82 -4.18
N GLY A 316 29.28 -41.09 -5.16
CA GLY A 316 28.57 -40.39 -6.23
C GLY A 316 28.22 -38.96 -5.84
N ALA A 317 27.79 -38.18 -6.83
CA ALA A 317 27.34 -36.80 -6.68
C ALA A 317 25.83 -36.67 -6.94
N LEU A 318 25.23 -35.63 -6.37
CA LEU A 318 23.83 -35.23 -6.56
C LEU A 318 23.81 -33.76 -6.97
N ALA A 319 23.09 -33.46 -8.05
CA ALA A 319 22.69 -32.11 -8.43
C ALA A 319 21.24 -31.88 -7.97
N PHE A 320 21.04 -30.89 -7.09
CA PHE A 320 19.72 -30.42 -6.66
C PHE A 320 19.37 -29.16 -7.42
N GLU A 321 18.50 -29.27 -8.42
CA GLU A 321 17.96 -28.12 -9.14
C GLU A 321 16.79 -27.50 -8.37
N PHE A 322 16.75 -26.16 -8.35
CA PHE A 322 15.70 -25.38 -7.74
C PHE A 322 15.54 -24.02 -8.43
N ASP A 323 14.33 -23.47 -8.40
CA ASP A 323 14.03 -22.10 -8.83
C ASP A 323 14.34 -21.07 -7.73
N HIS A 324 14.18 -19.78 -8.05
CA HIS A 324 14.17 -18.74 -7.03
C HIS A 324 12.95 -18.89 -6.12
N ARG A 325 13.27 -19.09 -4.84
CA ARG A 325 12.43 -19.03 -3.63
C ARG A 325 10.91 -19.18 -3.86
N PRO A 326 10.29 -20.30 -3.44
CA PRO A 326 8.88 -20.23 -3.06
C PRO A 326 8.80 -19.26 -1.87
N GLY A 327 8.05 -18.15 -2.04
CA GLY A 327 7.91 -17.15 -0.99
C GLY A 327 7.53 -17.81 0.33
N ARG A 328 8.27 -17.50 1.40
CA ARG A 328 7.91 -17.93 2.75
C ARG A 328 6.43 -17.58 3.01
N PRO A 329 5.68 -18.41 3.76
CA PRO A 329 4.45 -17.94 4.36
C PRO A 329 4.76 -16.64 5.10
N GLY A 330 4.05 -15.56 4.76
CA GLY A 330 4.21 -14.28 5.43
C GLY A 330 4.02 -14.44 6.94
N ARG A 331 4.57 -13.51 7.72
CA ARG A 331 4.29 -13.47 9.16
C ARG A 331 2.77 -13.38 9.36
N THR A 332 2.24 -14.11 10.33
CA THR A 332 0.86 -13.95 10.77
C THR A 332 0.62 -12.48 11.13
N MET A 333 -0.53 -11.93 10.72
CA MET A 333 -0.92 -10.57 11.09
C MET A 333 -0.83 -10.43 12.62
N PRO A 334 -0.30 -9.31 13.14
CA PRO A 334 -0.10 -9.13 14.59
C PRO A 334 -1.42 -8.91 15.36
N MET A 335 -2.56 -9.05 14.69
CA MET A 335 -3.90 -8.86 15.22
C MET A 335 -4.89 -9.76 14.46
N THR A 336 -6.07 -10.00 15.03
CA THR A 336 -7.14 -10.75 14.38
C THR A 336 -7.71 -9.99 13.18
N PRO A 337 -8.38 -10.68 12.22
CA PRO A 337 -9.05 -10.01 11.10
C PRO A 337 -10.08 -8.96 11.54
N ALA A 338 -10.80 -9.23 12.64
CA ALA A 338 -11.78 -8.31 13.20
C ALA A 338 -11.12 -7.04 13.73
N GLU A 339 -9.98 -7.15 14.42
CA GLU A 339 -9.21 -5.98 14.87
C GLU A 339 -8.61 -5.24 13.68
N TYR A 340 -8.08 -5.96 12.68
CA TYR A 340 -7.50 -5.36 11.48
C TYR A 340 -8.51 -4.54 10.69
N VAL A 341 -9.74 -5.04 10.50
CA VAL A 341 -10.76 -4.32 9.72
C VAL A 341 -11.07 -2.97 10.36
N GLN A 342 -11.03 -2.86 11.69
CA GLN A 342 -11.22 -1.59 12.40
C GLN A 342 -10.11 -0.57 12.13
N THR A 343 -8.92 -1.01 11.68
CA THR A 343 -7.77 -0.13 11.43
C THR A 343 -7.70 0.42 10.00
N VAL A 344 -8.50 -0.12 9.07
CA VAL A 344 -8.48 0.29 7.66
C VAL A 344 -9.63 1.24 7.33
N PRO A 345 -9.51 2.09 6.30
CA PRO A 345 -10.60 2.97 5.89
C PRO A 345 -11.85 2.19 5.49
N HIS A 346 -12.98 2.57 6.09
CA HIS A 346 -14.28 1.97 5.78
C HIS A 346 -14.99 2.75 4.69
N HIS A 347 -15.67 2.01 3.82
CA HIS A 347 -16.52 2.57 2.77
C HIS A 347 -17.89 1.92 2.86
N THR A 348 -18.94 2.69 2.58
CA THR A 348 -20.26 2.12 2.32
C THR A 348 -20.39 1.77 0.85
N VAL A 349 -21.08 0.69 0.55
CA VAL A 349 -21.33 0.25 -0.82
C VAL A 349 -22.78 0.52 -1.17
N TYR A 350 -23.03 0.99 -2.38
CA TYR A 350 -24.38 1.07 -2.95
C TYR A 350 -24.35 0.57 -4.39
N SER A 351 -25.49 0.14 -4.89
CA SER A 351 -25.57 -0.40 -6.25
C SER A 351 -26.89 -0.03 -6.90
N CYS A 352 -26.85 0.15 -8.22
CA CYS A 352 -28.01 0.58 -9.00
C CYS A 352 -28.15 -0.17 -10.31
N LEU A 353 -29.38 -0.24 -10.83
CA LEU A 353 -29.66 -0.64 -12.21
C LEU A 353 -29.93 0.58 -13.09
N TYR A 354 -29.16 0.70 -14.16
CA TYR A 354 -29.40 1.69 -15.20
C TYR A 354 -30.40 1.15 -16.22
N ILE A 355 -31.67 1.51 -16.03
CA ILE A 355 -32.79 1.15 -16.91
C ILE A 355 -33.15 2.27 -17.89
N ARG A 356 -33.59 1.86 -19.08
CA ARG A 356 -34.00 2.75 -20.17
C ARG A 356 -35.34 2.31 -20.75
N ASP A 357 -35.98 3.16 -21.52
CA ASP A 357 -37.11 2.76 -22.36
C ASP A 357 -36.65 2.20 -23.74
N GLU A 358 -37.62 1.92 -24.61
CA GLU A 358 -37.37 1.45 -25.98
C GLU A 358 -36.62 2.48 -26.86
N HIS A 359 -36.66 3.76 -26.49
CA HIS A 359 -35.98 4.86 -27.17
C HIS A 359 -34.61 5.21 -26.54
N ASP A 360 -34.05 4.33 -25.71
CA ASP A 360 -32.79 4.53 -24.98
C ASP A 360 -32.81 5.74 -24.02
N ARG A 361 -33.98 6.20 -23.58
CA ARG A 361 -34.12 7.30 -22.62
C ARG A 361 -34.01 6.76 -21.19
N PRO A 362 -33.20 7.38 -20.31
CA PRO A 362 -33.07 6.93 -18.92
C PRO A 362 -34.38 7.02 -18.14
N VAL A 363 -34.68 5.98 -17.37
CA VAL A 363 -35.71 6.00 -16.33
C VAL A 363 -35.06 6.50 -15.03
N GLN A 364 -35.75 7.36 -14.28
CA GLN A 364 -35.32 7.83 -12.96
C GLN A 364 -36.49 7.82 -11.99
N LEU A 365 -36.18 7.60 -10.71
CA LEU A 365 -37.10 7.65 -9.59
C LEU A 365 -36.80 8.90 -8.77
N ARG A 366 -37.83 9.57 -8.23
CA ARG A 366 -37.67 10.75 -7.39
C ARG A 366 -37.79 10.37 -5.93
N SER A 367 -36.74 10.62 -5.16
CA SER A 367 -36.76 10.33 -3.73
C SER A 367 -37.77 11.22 -2.97
N VAL A 368 -38.38 10.67 -1.92
CA VAL A 368 -39.14 11.46 -0.93
C VAL A 368 -38.24 12.14 0.10
N TYR A 369 -36.96 11.75 0.18
CA TYR A 369 -36.00 12.26 1.15
C TYR A 369 -35.20 13.47 0.61
N GLY A 370 -34.76 14.33 1.54
CA GLY A 370 -33.88 15.47 1.23
C GLY A 370 -34.46 16.42 0.19
N ASP A 371 -33.63 16.86 -0.77
CA ASP A 371 -34.00 17.78 -1.85
C ASP A 371 -34.82 17.10 -2.97
N ARG A 372 -35.37 15.91 -2.70
CA ARG A 372 -36.19 15.11 -3.63
C ARG A 372 -35.52 14.89 -4.98
N LEU A 373 -34.28 14.42 -4.91
CA LEU A 373 -33.42 14.21 -6.08
C LEU A 373 -33.92 13.06 -6.96
N TRP A 374 -33.65 13.17 -8.25
CA TRP A 374 -33.84 12.09 -9.22
C TRP A 374 -32.65 11.13 -9.21
N GLN A 375 -32.93 9.83 -9.12
CA GLN A 375 -31.93 8.77 -8.99
C GLN A 375 -32.31 7.50 -9.76
N LEU A 376 -31.32 6.64 -9.95
CA LEU A 376 -31.52 5.30 -10.48
C LEU A 376 -32.21 4.42 -9.44
N PRO A 377 -32.92 3.36 -9.85
CA PRO A 377 -33.31 2.34 -8.91
C PRO A 377 -32.07 1.69 -8.28
N GLY A 378 -31.97 1.67 -6.95
CA GLY A 378 -30.82 1.17 -6.22
C GLY A 378 -30.53 1.87 -4.89
N GLY A 379 -29.98 1.11 -3.94
CA GLY A 379 -29.67 1.56 -2.59
C GLY A 379 -28.38 0.95 -2.04
N ASN A 380 -28.23 0.97 -0.71
CA ASN A 380 -27.00 0.52 -0.05
C ASN A 380 -26.98 -1.00 0.10
N ALA A 381 -25.78 -1.58 0.09
CA ALA A 381 -25.62 -3.01 0.30
C ALA A 381 -25.89 -3.39 1.75
N ASP A 382 -26.63 -4.48 1.93
CA ASP A 382 -26.78 -5.13 3.23
C ASP A 382 -25.57 -6.04 3.53
N ALA A 383 -25.47 -6.46 4.79
CA ALA A 383 -24.36 -7.29 5.24
C ALA A 383 -24.35 -8.64 4.50
N GLY A 384 -23.29 -8.87 3.72
CA GLY A 384 -23.06 -10.12 3.00
C GLY A 384 -23.59 -10.16 1.57
N GLU A 385 -24.29 -9.13 1.10
CA GLU A 385 -24.72 -9.02 -0.29
C GLU A 385 -23.56 -8.67 -1.22
N ASP A 386 -23.55 -9.28 -2.41
CA ASP A 386 -22.73 -8.76 -3.51
C ASP A 386 -23.39 -7.52 -4.17
N PRO A 387 -22.63 -6.69 -4.89
CA PRO A 387 -23.17 -5.48 -5.50
C PRO A 387 -24.34 -5.70 -6.48
N LEU A 388 -24.37 -6.82 -7.19
CA LEU A 388 -25.43 -7.13 -8.15
C LEU A 388 -26.69 -7.62 -7.43
N GLU A 389 -26.56 -8.39 -6.36
CA GLU A 389 -27.66 -8.77 -5.47
C GLU A 389 -28.34 -7.52 -4.89
N THR A 390 -27.55 -6.59 -4.33
CA THR A 390 -28.07 -5.30 -3.85
C THR A 390 -28.82 -4.54 -4.94
N ALA A 391 -28.24 -4.41 -6.15
CA ALA A 391 -28.90 -3.67 -7.23
C ALA A 391 -30.25 -4.29 -7.64
N ARG A 392 -30.40 -5.62 -7.54
CA ARG A 392 -31.63 -6.35 -7.88
C ARG A 392 -32.68 -6.22 -6.79
N ARG A 393 -32.29 -6.44 -5.53
CA ARG A 393 -33.19 -6.31 -4.38
C ARG A 393 -33.79 -4.93 -4.35
N GLU A 394 -32.94 -3.91 -4.37
CA GLU A 394 -33.35 -2.50 -4.33
C GLU A 394 -34.26 -2.15 -5.51
N ALA A 395 -33.91 -2.58 -6.74
CA ALA A 395 -34.77 -2.32 -7.89
C ALA A 395 -36.14 -3.02 -7.80
N ALA A 396 -36.20 -4.22 -7.23
CA ALA A 396 -37.46 -4.94 -7.01
C ALA A 396 -38.31 -4.25 -5.93
N GLU A 397 -37.69 -3.81 -4.83
CA GLU A 397 -38.35 -3.07 -3.73
C GLU A 397 -38.88 -1.71 -4.22
N GLU A 398 -38.05 -0.93 -4.90
CA GLU A 398 -38.38 0.44 -5.32
C GLU A 398 -39.27 0.52 -6.57
N THR A 399 -39.34 -0.53 -7.41
CA THR A 399 -40.11 -0.50 -8.67
C THR A 399 -41.14 -1.61 -8.83
N GLY A 400 -41.08 -2.65 -7.99
CA GLY A 400 -41.89 -3.87 -8.14
C GLY A 400 -41.51 -4.74 -9.34
N LEU A 401 -40.36 -4.50 -9.99
CA LEU A 401 -39.91 -5.21 -11.19
C LEU A 401 -38.66 -6.04 -10.95
N GLU A 402 -38.66 -7.27 -11.47
CA GLU A 402 -37.50 -8.17 -11.50
C GLU A 402 -36.57 -7.84 -12.68
N LEU A 403 -35.55 -7.03 -12.42
CA LEU A 403 -34.64 -6.45 -13.41
C LEU A 403 -33.23 -7.07 -13.37
N GLY A 404 -32.39 -6.75 -14.37
CA GLY A 404 -30.98 -7.15 -14.37
C GLY A 404 -30.74 -8.67 -14.43
N ARG A 405 -31.59 -9.42 -15.16
CA ARG A 405 -31.49 -10.89 -15.30
C ARG A 405 -30.16 -11.33 -15.93
N GLY A 406 -29.69 -12.52 -15.56
CA GLY A 406 -28.43 -13.09 -16.08
C GLY A 406 -27.19 -12.43 -15.46
N GLN A 407 -26.22 -12.06 -16.29
CA GLN A 407 -25.01 -11.36 -15.85
C GLN A 407 -24.93 -9.99 -16.54
N PRO A 408 -25.63 -8.96 -16.02
CA PRO A 408 -25.65 -7.65 -16.64
C PRO A 408 -24.25 -7.02 -16.60
N ARG A 409 -23.94 -6.25 -17.64
CA ARG A 409 -22.67 -5.56 -17.76
C ARG A 409 -22.56 -4.47 -16.70
N LEU A 410 -21.46 -4.43 -15.96
CA LEU A 410 -21.09 -3.27 -15.14
C LEU A 410 -20.78 -2.08 -16.06
N LEU A 411 -21.52 -0.99 -15.90
CA LEU A 411 -21.36 0.22 -16.69
C LEU A 411 -20.40 1.21 -16.03
N LEU A 412 -20.52 1.39 -14.72
CA LEU A 412 -19.72 2.38 -14.00
C LEU A 412 -19.47 1.95 -12.56
N THR A 413 -18.21 2.04 -12.14
CA THR A 413 -17.84 2.11 -10.72
C THR A 413 -17.75 3.58 -10.32
N HIS A 414 -18.48 3.97 -9.29
CA HIS A 414 -18.57 5.37 -8.87
C HIS A 414 -18.05 5.55 -7.44
N TYR A 415 -16.98 6.31 -7.28
CA TYR A 415 -16.46 6.68 -5.98
C TYR A 415 -16.97 8.05 -5.53
N ARG A 416 -17.34 8.16 -4.27
CA ARG A 416 -17.56 9.43 -3.59
C ARG A 416 -16.67 9.49 -2.34
N PRO A 417 -15.83 10.52 -2.19
CA PRO A 417 -15.02 10.66 -1.00
C PRO A 417 -15.91 10.93 0.23
N PRO A 418 -15.39 10.68 1.45
CA PRO A 418 -16.04 11.14 2.67
C PRO A 418 -16.23 12.66 2.63
N GLY A 419 -17.31 13.14 3.24
CA GLY A 419 -17.64 14.56 3.28
C GLY A 419 -18.23 14.99 4.62
N PRO A 420 -18.44 16.30 4.84
CA PRO A 420 -18.84 16.85 6.12
C PRO A 420 -20.19 16.31 6.65
N ARG A 421 -21.07 15.86 5.74
CA ARG A 421 -22.37 15.25 6.10
C ARG A 421 -22.31 13.73 6.25
N TRP A 422 -21.38 13.06 5.56
CA TRP A 422 -21.25 11.61 5.53
C TRP A 422 -19.77 11.23 5.72
N PRO A 423 -19.39 10.74 6.90
CA PRO A 423 -17.98 10.58 7.29
C PRO A 423 -17.27 9.40 6.59
N LEU A 424 -18.03 8.51 5.95
CA LEU A 424 -17.51 7.39 5.18
C LEU A 424 -17.60 7.68 3.68
N GLY A 425 -16.57 7.30 2.93
CA GLY A 425 -16.65 7.27 1.47
C GLY A 425 -17.69 6.27 0.98
N LYS A 426 -18.17 6.47 -0.25
CA LYS A 426 -19.13 5.58 -0.92
C LYS A 426 -18.55 5.00 -2.21
N ILE A 427 -18.73 3.70 -2.40
CA ILE A 427 -18.42 2.99 -3.64
C ILE A 427 -19.74 2.52 -4.26
N GLY A 428 -19.97 2.91 -5.50
CA GLY A 428 -21.17 2.64 -6.27
C GLY A 428 -20.90 1.67 -7.41
N PHE A 429 -21.76 0.67 -7.60
CA PHE A 429 -21.73 -0.20 -8.78
C PHE A 429 -23.01 -0.02 -9.60
N ILE A 430 -22.87 0.43 -10.84
CA ILE A 430 -24.01 0.69 -11.73
C ILE A 430 -23.99 -0.34 -12.86
N PHE A 431 -24.99 -1.21 -12.88
CA PHE A 431 -25.13 -2.26 -13.89
C PHE A 431 -26.14 -1.87 -14.97
N ASP A 432 -26.01 -2.44 -16.17
CA ASP A 432 -27.01 -2.27 -17.22
C ASP A 432 -28.29 -3.04 -16.87
N GLY A 433 -29.34 -2.31 -16.52
CA GLY A 433 -30.66 -2.87 -16.19
C GLY A 433 -31.48 -3.25 -17.42
N GLY A 434 -31.01 -2.92 -18.62
CA GLY A 434 -31.69 -3.22 -19.88
C GLY A 434 -32.73 -2.16 -20.28
N ARG A 435 -33.67 -2.57 -21.13
CA ARG A 435 -34.75 -1.72 -21.65
C ARG A 435 -36.11 -2.24 -21.19
N LEU A 436 -37.02 -1.31 -20.88
CA LEU A 436 -38.40 -1.58 -20.55
C LEU A 436 -39.31 -1.15 -21.70
N SER A 437 -40.24 -2.02 -22.06
CA SER A 437 -41.34 -1.68 -22.96
C SER A 437 -42.31 -0.69 -22.30
N PRO A 438 -43.14 0.03 -23.08
CA PRO A 438 -44.21 0.86 -22.53
C PRO A 438 -45.15 0.11 -21.60
N GLU A 439 -45.37 -1.18 -21.83
CA GLU A 439 -46.17 -2.03 -20.94
C GLU A 439 -45.47 -2.30 -19.61
N GLN A 440 -44.18 -2.64 -19.62
CA GLN A 440 -43.42 -2.85 -18.38
C GLN A 440 -43.30 -1.56 -17.55
N LEU A 441 -43.14 -0.41 -18.20
CA LEU A 441 -43.11 0.89 -17.50
C LEU A 441 -44.41 1.16 -16.72
N ARG A 442 -45.59 0.78 -17.26
CA ARG A 442 -46.88 0.91 -16.55
C ARG A 442 -47.01 0.01 -15.33
N HIS A 443 -46.18 -1.03 -15.23
CA HIS A 443 -46.13 -1.93 -14.09
C HIS A 443 -45.20 -1.47 -12.98
N ILE A 444 -44.46 -0.37 -13.15
CA ILE A 444 -43.69 0.22 -12.05
C ILE A 444 -44.64 0.56 -10.89
N ARG A 445 -44.33 0.05 -9.72
CA ARG A 445 -44.98 0.34 -8.44
C ARG A 445 -43.90 0.82 -7.48
N LEU A 446 -43.93 2.11 -7.19
CA LEU A 446 -42.95 2.71 -6.30
C LEU A 446 -43.24 2.32 -4.86
N ASP A 447 -42.18 2.09 -4.08
CA ASP A 447 -42.30 2.11 -2.63
C ASP A 447 -42.56 3.55 -2.18
N PRO A 448 -43.75 3.89 -1.66
CA PRO A 448 -44.07 5.25 -1.24
C PRO A 448 -43.24 5.72 -0.04
N ALA A 449 -42.56 4.82 0.68
CA ALA A 449 -41.62 5.19 1.74
C ALA A 449 -40.34 5.82 1.18
N GLU A 450 -39.98 5.54 -0.08
CA GLU A 450 -38.71 5.95 -0.66
C GLU A 450 -38.84 6.86 -1.88
N HIS A 451 -39.85 6.63 -2.74
CA HIS A 451 -40.06 7.39 -3.98
C HIS A 451 -41.53 7.69 -4.25
N ASP A 452 -41.78 8.89 -4.76
CA ASP A 452 -43.15 9.36 -5.04
C ASP A 452 -43.44 9.58 -6.52
N LEU A 453 -42.41 9.50 -7.38
CA LEU A 453 -42.56 9.69 -8.82
C LEU A 453 -41.47 8.94 -9.59
N TRP A 454 -41.81 8.47 -10.79
CA TRP A 454 -40.84 8.03 -11.79
C TRP A 454 -41.09 8.77 -13.10
N ALA A 455 -40.04 8.95 -13.89
CA ALA A 455 -40.15 9.57 -15.21
C ALA A 455 -39.14 9.00 -16.20
N VAL A 456 -39.41 9.26 -17.48
CA VAL A 456 -38.54 8.94 -18.61
C VAL A 456 -38.38 10.19 -19.45
N HIS A 457 -37.16 10.69 -19.55
CA HIS A 457 -36.84 11.89 -20.30
C HIS A 457 -35.57 11.73 -21.14
N ASP A 458 -35.42 12.58 -22.14
CA ASP A 458 -34.16 12.70 -22.87
C ASP A 458 -33.07 13.34 -21.99
N PRO A 459 -31.79 13.28 -22.42
CA PRO A 459 -30.69 13.84 -21.65
C PRO A 459 -30.79 15.34 -21.38
N ALA A 460 -31.35 16.14 -22.30
CA ALA A 460 -31.44 17.59 -22.12
C ALA A 460 -32.43 17.94 -21.00
N GLN A 461 -33.58 17.26 -21.00
CA GLN A 461 -34.57 17.42 -19.95
C GLN A 461 -34.07 16.87 -18.60
N TRP A 462 -33.32 15.75 -18.58
CA TRP A 462 -32.71 15.26 -17.34
C TRP A 462 -31.68 16.22 -16.76
N ARG A 463 -30.85 16.85 -17.59
CA ARG A 463 -29.91 17.88 -17.17
C ARG A 463 -30.62 19.04 -16.48
N GLN A 464 -31.74 19.49 -17.03
CA GLN A 464 -32.55 20.55 -16.43
C GLN A 464 -33.17 20.14 -15.09
N LEU A 465 -33.66 18.89 -14.96
CA LEU A 465 -34.32 18.41 -13.74
C LEU A 465 -33.36 18.05 -12.61
N MET A 466 -32.15 17.61 -12.93
CA MET A 466 -31.15 17.13 -11.96
C MET A 466 -30.15 18.21 -11.54
N GLY A 467 -29.93 19.22 -12.38
CA GLY A 467 -28.76 20.09 -12.29
C GLY A 467 -27.48 19.39 -12.75
N GLU A 468 -26.40 20.16 -12.85
CA GLU A 468 -25.15 19.73 -13.49
C GLU A 468 -24.48 18.54 -12.79
N LEU A 469 -24.38 18.56 -11.45
CA LEU A 469 -23.60 17.58 -10.71
C LEU A 469 -24.21 16.16 -10.75
N PRO A 470 -25.50 15.93 -10.45
CA PRO A 470 -26.09 14.60 -10.58
C PRO A 470 -26.20 14.15 -12.04
N PHE A 471 -26.41 15.09 -12.97
CA PHE A 471 -26.47 14.79 -14.40
C PHE A 471 -25.12 14.30 -14.95
N ALA A 472 -23.98 14.84 -14.49
CA ALA A 472 -22.65 14.39 -14.92
C ALA A 472 -22.44 12.88 -14.69
N ARG A 473 -22.99 12.34 -13.60
CA ARG A 473 -22.98 10.89 -13.34
C ARG A 473 -23.85 10.14 -14.35
N LEU A 474 -25.07 10.62 -14.60
CA LEU A 474 -25.98 10.01 -15.58
C LEU A 474 -25.37 10.00 -17.00
N GLU A 475 -24.74 11.10 -17.40
CA GLU A 475 -24.04 11.22 -18.68
C GLU A 475 -22.86 10.24 -18.77
N ALA A 476 -22.06 10.12 -17.70
CA ALA A 476 -20.96 9.17 -17.65
C ALA A 476 -21.43 7.72 -17.84
N ILE A 477 -22.53 7.33 -17.17
CA ILE A 477 -23.14 6.00 -17.31
C ILE A 477 -23.57 5.75 -18.76
N GLU A 478 -24.26 6.70 -19.38
CA GLU A 478 -24.75 6.56 -20.75
C GLU A 478 -23.60 6.49 -21.77
N ARG A 479 -22.54 7.27 -21.56
CA ARG A 479 -21.31 7.16 -22.36
C ARG A 479 -20.63 5.82 -22.18
N ALA A 480 -20.53 5.34 -20.93
CA ALA A 480 -19.91 4.06 -20.62
C ALA A 480 -20.68 2.91 -21.30
N ARG A 481 -22.01 2.92 -21.22
CA ARG A 481 -22.88 1.97 -21.94
C ARG A 481 -22.55 1.89 -23.44
N LYS A 482 -22.38 3.04 -24.09
CA LYS A 482 -22.02 3.13 -25.52
C LYS A 482 -20.56 2.80 -25.84
N GLY A 483 -19.76 2.42 -24.83
CA GLY A 483 -18.33 2.11 -24.99
C GLY A 483 -17.44 3.34 -25.21
N ARG A 484 -17.94 4.54 -24.85
CA ARG A 484 -17.28 5.84 -25.08
C ARG A 484 -17.04 6.62 -23.78
N GLY A 485 -17.29 6.00 -22.64
CA GLY A 485 -17.24 6.61 -21.33
C GLY A 485 -16.29 5.87 -20.40
N PRO A 486 -16.02 6.46 -19.23
CA PRO A 486 -15.15 5.84 -18.26
C PRO A 486 -15.85 4.65 -17.59
N ASN A 487 -15.08 3.64 -17.19
CA ASN A 487 -15.58 2.59 -16.31
C ASN A 487 -15.48 2.99 -14.82
N PHE A 488 -14.84 4.12 -14.52
CA PHE A 488 -14.67 4.67 -13.18
C PHE A 488 -14.94 6.19 -13.16
N LEU A 489 -15.75 6.65 -12.23
CA LEU A 489 -16.00 8.06 -11.98
C LEU A 489 -15.79 8.35 -10.49
N ALA A 490 -15.17 9.48 -10.16
CA ALA A 490 -15.18 10.02 -8.81
C ALA A 490 -15.97 11.34 -8.81
N THR A 491 -16.97 11.48 -7.93
CA THR A 491 -17.66 12.76 -7.75
C THR A 491 -17.57 13.22 -6.29
N GLY A 492 -17.09 14.44 -6.10
CA GLY A 492 -16.76 15.00 -4.79
C GLY A 492 -15.40 15.69 -4.85
N ALA A 493 -15.43 16.96 -5.21
CA ALA A 493 -14.48 17.99 -4.85
C ALA A 493 -15.30 19.26 -4.59
#